data_AF-A0A9D8IXW5-F1
#
_entry.id   AF-A0A9D8IXW5-F1
#
_cell.length_a   1.000
_cell.length_b   1.000
_cell.length_c   1.000
_cell.angle_alpha   90.00
_cell.angle_beta   90.00
_cell.angle_gamma   90.00
#
_symmetry.space_group_name_H-M   'P 1'
#
loop_
_entity.id
_entity.type
_entity.pdbx_description
1 polymer ?
#
loop_
_entity_poly.entity_id
_entity_poly.type
_entity_poly.pdbx_seq_one_letter_code
_entity_poly.pdbx_strand_id
1 'polypeptide(L)'
;MAEYCADGRYAIWRHWEETDHYEPKPGKVIGAGPDVAAKPHIGLLKSKWGFSAVIVGISDIQSAISAGFSYPQLVIAVDPNNYQGSEIDNAIANGTRYFYNDEPFTVSPWSKTQIETISNYYRARGVRYGIGEQCHWYRTILGDETSDAQYMRPRVDLMTYTNYKGFPCLGYVGPGVAPEDQRPMWDWMQGFCGGQFEIPWISLHQDEGEFNNLLGHASNLGKSRVSVYAPLANFYNLESFCYHAWLRGWLRRFVKRWADKYCCTTPQFYPETCEFSGERQFIGIFETFA
;
A
#
# COMPACT_ATOMS: atom_id res chain seq x y z
N MET A 1 -46.58 10.26 13.27
CA MET A 1 -47.53 10.60 12.20
C MET A 1 -47.05 9.90 10.94
N ALA A 2 -47.93 9.27 10.17
CA ALA A 2 -47.55 8.71 8.87
C ALA A 2 -47.32 9.86 7.89
N GLU A 3 -46.22 9.81 7.14
CA GLU A 3 -45.95 10.71 6.02
C GLU A 3 -46.54 10.07 4.74
N TYR A 4 -47.05 10.89 3.84
CA TYR A 4 -47.65 10.44 2.58
C TYR A 4 -47.01 11.16 1.39
N CYS A 5 -46.94 10.46 0.27
CA CYS A 5 -46.61 11.06 -1.02
C CYS A 5 -47.78 11.88 -1.57
N ALA A 6 -47.51 12.71 -2.58
CA ALA A 6 -48.52 13.56 -3.21
C ALA A 6 -49.69 12.77 -3.84
N ASP A 7 -49.47 11.50 -4.18
CA ASP A 7 -50.46 10.57 -4.73
C ASP A 7 -51.24 9.79 -3.66
N GLY A 8 -51.03 10.08 -2.37
CA GLY A 8 -51.71 9.45 -1.25
C GLY A 8 -51.12 8.11 -0.80
N ARG A 9 -50.04 7.62 -1.43
CA ARG A 9 -49.29 6.45 -0.96
C ARG A 9 -48.48 6.79 0.31
N TYR A 10 -48.09 5.76 1.07
CA TYR A 10 -47.21 5.93 2.22
C TYR A 10 -45.82 6.38 1.76
N ALA A 11 -45.28 7.41 2.41
CA ALA A 11 -43.90 7.82 2.21
C ALA A 11 -42.97 7.03 3.13
N ILE A 12 -42.01 6.33 2.56
CA ILE A 12 -41.01 5.53 3.29
C ILE A 12 -39.61 5.99 2.89
N TRP A 13 -38.80 6.34 3.87
CA TRP A 13 -37.40 6.71 3.67
C TRP A 13 -36.50 5.48 3.79
N ARG A 14 -35.68 5.23 2.76
CA ARG A 14 -34.65 4.18 2.73
C ARG A 14 -33.29 4.81 2.80
N HIS A 15 -32.46 4.33 3.71
CA HIS A 15 -31.09 4.80 3.88
C HIS A 15 -30.12 4.01 3.01
N TRP A 16 -29.16 4.70 2.43
CA TRP A 16 -28.08 4.12 1.64
C TRP A 16 -26.74 4.70 2.06
N GLU A 17 -25.71 3.87 2.01
CA GLU A 17 -24.33 4.25 2.32
C GLU A 17 -23.46 4.05 1.10
N GLU A 18 -22.59 5.02 0.82
CA GLU A 18 -21.55 4.92 -0.19
C GLU A 18 -20.21 5.25 0.48
N THR A 19 -19.16 4.50 0.17
CA THR A 19 -17.81 4.82 0.63
C THR A 19 -17.40 6.19 0.10
N ASP A 20 -17.16 7.13 0.99
CA ASP A 20 -16.66 8.46 0.64
C ASP A 20 -15.14 8.42 0.47
N HIS A 21 -14.44 8.09 1.57
CA HIS A 21 -13.00 7.96 1.61
C HIS A 21 -12.55 7.09 2.80
N TYR A 22 -11.25 6.78 2.80
CA TYR A 22 -10.54 6.17 3.90
C TYR A 22 -9.48 7.11 4.45
N GLU A 23 -9.13 6.94 5.71
CA GLU A 23 -7.98 7.60 6.33
C GLU A 23 -7.16 6.61 7.16
N PRO A 24 -5.84 6.75 7.29
CA PRO A 24 -5.05 5.91 8.19
C PRO A 24 -5.52 6.04 9.64
N LYS A 25 -5.54 4.93 10.36
CA LYS A 25 -5.70 4.96 11.82
C LYS A 25 -4.45 5.60 12.46
N PRO A 26 -4.56 6.32 13.59
CA PRO A 26 -3.40 6.87 14.28
C PRO A 26 -2.29 5.82 14.51
N GLY A 27 -1.06 6.17 14.15
CA GLY A 27 0.09 5.27 14.27
C GLY A 27 0.21 4.19 13.18
N LYS A 28 -0.70 4.17 12.19
CA LYS A 28 -0.63 3.28 11.02
C LYS A 28 -0.24 4.06 9.77
N VAL A 29 0.57 3.42 8.92
CA VAL A 29 0.98 3.94 7.61
C VAL A 29 0.66 2.91 6.55
N ILE A 30 -0.10 3.34 5.53
CA ILE A 30 -0.30 2.55 4.31
C ILE A 30 0.39 3.25 3.15
N GLY A 31 1.36 2.56 2.56
CA GLY A 31 2.12 3.00 1.40
C GLY A 31 1.57 2.44 0.09
N ALA A 32 1.69 3.20 -0.99
CA ALA A 32 1.43 2.71 -2.34
C ALA A 32 2.70 2.82 -3.20
N GLY A 33 3.03 1.74 -3.91
CA GLY A 33 3.94 1.70 -5.04
C GLY A 33 3.14 1.65 -6.33
N PRO A 34 2.67 2.80 -6.85
CA PRO A 34 1.95 2.84 -8.12
C PRO A 34 2.91 2.48 -9.26
N ASP A 35 2.47 1.61 -10.17
CA ASP A 35 3.19 1.44 -11.44
C ASP A 35 3.11 2.72 -12.29
N VAL A 36 3.86 2.77 -13.40
CA VAL A 36 3.87 3.92 -14.33
C VAL A 36 2.45 4.33 -14.74
N ALA A 37 1.59 3.34 -14.90
CA ALA A 37 0.26 3.50 -15.41
C ALA A 37 -0.66 4.10 -14.32
N ALA A 38 -0.51 3.75 -13.04
CA ALA A 38 -1.28 4.29 -11.91
C ALA A 38 -0.87 5.71 -11.47
N LYS A 39 0.28 6.23 -11.96
CA LYS A 39 0.79 7.57 -11.60
C LYS A 39 -0.20 8.73 -11.78
N PRO A 40 -1.00 8.81 -12.86
CA PRO A 40 -2.01 9.88 -13.03
C PRO A 40 -3.07 9.89 -11.93
N HIS A 41 -3.22 8.79 -11.17
CA HIS A 41 -4.22 8.63 -10.12
C HIS A 41 -3.65 8.76 -8.69
N ILE A 42 -2.40 9.19 -8.52
CA ILE A 42 -1.75 9.34 -7.20
C ILE A 42 -2.57 10.22 -6.25
N GLY A 43 -3.24 11.26 -6.75
CA GLY A 43 -4.12 12.11 -5.94
C GLY A 43 -5.24 11.32 -5.25
N LEU A 44 -5.84 10.36 -5.95
CA LEU A 44 -6.92 9.52 -5.41
C LEU A 44 -6.43 8.56 -4.33
N LEU A 45 -5.17 8.10 -4.41
CA LEU A 45 -4.59 7.24 -3.38
C LEU A 45 -4.65 7.94 -2.02
N LYS A 46 -4.30 9.23 -1.97
CA LYS A 46 -4.38 10.00 -0.73
C LYS A 46 -5.80 10.42 -0.40
N SER A 47 -6.50 11.06 -1.35
CA SER A 47 -7.76 11.76 -1.05
C SER A 47 -8.96 10.82 -0.89
N LYS A 48 -8.91 9.60 -1.45
CA LYS A 48 -10.01 8.64 -1.41
C LYS A 48 -9.61 7.34 -0.71
N TRP A 49 -8.42 6.81 -0.97
CA TRP A 49 -8.05 5.46 -0.53
C TRP A 49 -7.18 5.42 0.73
N GLY A 50 -6.97 6.55 1.41
CA GLY A 50 -6.34 6.59 2.72
C GLY A 50 -4.85 6.25 2.74
N PHE A 51 -4.17 6.28 1.59
CA PHE A 51 -2.72 6.09 1.54
C PHE A 51 -2.00 7.30 2.14
N SER A 52 -1.17 7.04 3.15
CA SER A 52 -0.38 8.04 3.87
C SER A 52 1.08 8.09 3.45
N ALA A 53 1.49 7.19 2.56
CA ALA A 53 2.81 7.21 1.95
C ALA A 53 2.72 6.80 0.48
N VAL A 54 3.65 7.29 -0.34
CA VAL A 54 3.74 6.93 -1.76
C VAL A 54 5.19 6.71 -2.16
N ILE A 55 5.41 5.70 -2.97
CA ILE A 55 6.69 5.38 -3.57
C ILE A 55 6.76 6.05 -4.94
N VAL A 56 7.84 6.80 -5.19
CA VAL A 56 8.02 7.59 -6.42
C VAL A 56 9.46 7.55 -6.89
N GLY A 57 9.67 7.63 -8.20
CA GLY A 57 10.99 7.96 -8.74
C GLY A 57 11.37 9.41 -8.46
N ILE A 58 12.65 9.73 -8.61
CA ILE A 58 13.18 11.09 -8.40
C ILE A 58 12.42 12.13 -9.25
N SER A 59 12.12 11.79 -10.51
CA SER A 59 11.39 12.67 -11.43
C SER A 59 9.93 12.93 -11.03
N ASP A 60 9.35 12.09 -10.16
CA ASP A 60 7.93 12.13 -9.81
C ASP A 60 7.66 12.79 -8.44
N ILE A 61 8.71 13.26 -7.74
CA ILE A 61 8.59 13.90 -6.42
C ILE A 61 7.59 15.06 -6.47
N GLN A 62 7.71 15.98 -7.42
CA GLN A 62 6.83 17.16 -7.51
C GLN A 62 5.38 16.79 -7.84
N SER A 63 5.18 15.74 -8.65
CA SER A 63 3.85 15.21 -8.96
C SER A 63 3.18 14.66 -7.70
N ALA A 64 3.92 13.92 -6.85
CA ALA A 64 3.39 13.45 -5.57
C ALA A 64 3.10 14.58 -4.58
N ILE A 65 3.95 15.60 -4.51
CA ILE A 65 3.69 16.79 -3.69
C ILE A 65 2.42 17.52 -4.17
N SER A 66 2.26 17.72 -5.47
CA SER A 66 1.07 18.34 -6.06
C SER A 66 -0.20 17.51 -5.84
N ALA A 67 -0.07 16.19 -5.77
CA ALA A 67 -1.15 15.27 -5.40
C ALA A 67 -1.48 15.29 -3.89
N GLY A 68 -0.76 16.10 -3.11
CA GLY A 68 -1.03 16.37 -1.70
C GLY A 68 -0.14 15.61 -0.74
N PHE A 69 0.77 14.73 -1.18
CA PHE A 69 1.74 14.11 -0.26
C PHE A 69 2.76 15.15 0.25
N SER A 70 3.30 14.92 1.43
CA SER A 70 4.41 15.72 1.97
C SER A 70 5.72 14.93 1.88
N TYR A 71 6.86 15.62 1.95
CA TYR A 71 8.18 14.98 1.89
C TYR A 71 8.37 13.80 2.88
N PRO A 72 7.94 13.87 4.16
CA PRO A 72 8.01 12.73 5.07
C PRO A 72 7.17 11.51 4.65
N GLN A 73 6.19 11.71 3.76
CA GLN A 73 5.31 10.66 3.24
C GLN A 73 5.86 10.01 1.96
N LEU A 74 6.97 10.51 1.42
CA LEU A 74 7.59 9.93 0.24
C LEU A 74 8.52 8.77 0.60
N VAL A 75 8.51 7.76 -0.25
CA VAL A 75 9.57 6.75 -0.37
C VAL A 75 10.18 6.91 -1.75
N ILE A 76 11.45 7.25 -1.85
CA ILE A 76 12.05 7.58 -3.15
C ILE A 76 12.77 6.37 -3.71
N ALA A 77 12.36 5.93 -4.92
CA ALA A 77 13.08 4.98 -5.74
C ALA A 77 14.34 5.63 -6.30
N VAL A 78 15.49 5.02 -6.02
CA VAL A 78 16.80 5.57 -6.34
C VAL A 78 17.38 4.86 -7.56
N ASP A 79 17.80 5.66 -8.53
CA ASP A 79 18.64 5.21 -9.65
C ASP A 79 20.12 5.21 -9.20
N PRO A 80 20.91 4.16 -9.49
CA PRO A 80 22.30 4.06 -9.03
C PRO A 80 23.22 5.13 -9.60
N ASN A 81 22.87 5.63 -10.77
CA ASN A 81 23.62 6.63 -11.50
C ASN A 81 23.17 8.04 -11.13
N ASN A 82 22.07 8.17 -10.36
CA ASN A 82 21.48 9.44 -9.95
C ASN A 82 21.04 9.45 -8.47
N TYR A 83 21.84 8.83 -7.59
CA TYR A 83 21.53 8.78 -6.15
C TYR A 83 21.91 10.04 -5.38
N GLN A 84 22.69 10.93 -5.99
CA GLN A 84 23.17 12.18 -5.42
C GLN A 84 22.80 13.33 -6.36
N GLY A 85 22.10 14.33 -5.84
CA GLY A 85 21.60 15.45 -6.63
C GLY A 85 20.76 16.40 -5.78
N SER A 86 20.51 17.60 -6.31
CA SER A 86 19.76 18.65 -5.64
C SER A 86 18.37 18.21 -5.19
N GLU A 87 17.70 17.38 -5.99
CA GLU A 87 16.36 16.86 -5.74
C GLU A 87 16.35 15.92 -4.53
N ILE A 88 17.35 15.03 -4.43
CA ILE A 88 17.53 14.12 -3.31
C ILE A 88 17.88 14.91 -2.05
N ASP A 89 18.89 15.79 -2.10
CA ASP A 89 19.28 16.59 -0.93
C ASP A 89 18.12 17.50 -0.47
N ASN A 90 17.35 18.08 -1.39
CA ASN A 90 16.16 18.86 -1.08
C ASN A 90 15.06 17.99 -0.43
N ALA A 91 14.80 16.78 -0.93
CA ALA A 91 13.83 15.88 -0.31
C ALA A 91 14.24 15.50 1.13
N ILE A 92 15.53 15.21 1.35
CA ILE A 92 16.08 14.91 2.68
C ILE A 92 15.93 16.11 3.61
N ALA A 93 16.31 17.31 3.15
CA ALA A 93 16.19 18.55 3.91
C ALA A 93 14.74 18.84 4.32
N ASN A 94 13.77 18.50 3.46
CA ASN A 94 12.34 18.64 3.74
C ASN A 94 11.71 17.46 4.50
N GLY A 95 12.51 16.49 4.96
CA GLY A 95 12.06 15.47 5.89
C GLY A 95 11.79 14.09 5.30
N THR A 96 12.10 13.84 4.02
CA THR A 96 12.06 12.46 3.49
C THR A 96 13.08 11.59 4.20
N ARG A 97 12.67 10.39 4.62
CA ARG A 97 13.51 9.45 5.39
C ARG A 97 13.59 8.06 4.79
N TYR A 98 12.82 7.74 3.76
CA TYR A 98 12.80 6.41 3.17
C TYR A 98 13.22 6.50 1.71
N PHE A 99 14.28 5.78 1.40
CA PHE A 99 14.80 5.60 0.05
C PHE A 99 14.87 4.10 -0.20
N TYR A 100 14.61 3.66 -1.41
CA TYR A 100 14.83 2.27 -1.78
C TYR A 100 15.37 2.17 -3.20
N ASN A 101 15.87 0.99 -3.48
CA ASN A 101 16.36 0.60 -4.79
C ASN A 101 15.44 -0.46 -5.36
N ASP A 102 15.01 -0.26 -6.60
CA ASP A 102 14.15 -1.18 -7.31
C ASP A 102 15.01 -2.06 -8.23
N GLU A 103 14.96 -3.36 -7.99
CA GLU A 103 15.57 -4.38 -8.87
C GLU A 103 17.08 -4.25 -9.16
N PRO A 104 17.95 -4.10 -8.13
CA PRO A 104 19.39 -3.84 -8.28
C PRO A 104 20.22 -4.98 -8.87
N PHE A 105 19.64 -6.16 -9.04
CA PHE A 105 20.37 -7.33 -9.53
C PHE A 105 19.71 -7.96 -10.76
N THR A 106 18.44 -7.64 -11.04
CA THR A 106 17.72 -8.18 -12.21
C THR A 106 17.67 -7.22 -13.39
N VAL A 107 17.42 -5.92 -13.20
CA VAL A 107 17.26 -4.96 -14.31
C VAL A 107 18.53 -4.13 -14.57
N SER A 108 19.35 -3.91 -13.56
CA SER A 108 20.65 -3.25 -13.71
C SER A 108 21.59 -3.86 -12.68
N PRO A 109 22.61 -4.65 -13.05
CA PRO A 109 23.46 -5.30 -12.05
C PRO A 109 24.37 -4.26 -11.39
N TRP A 110 24.04 -3.85 -10.18
CA TRP A 110 24.88 -2.90 -9.43
C TRP A 110 26.07 -3.64 -8.83
N SER A 111 27.24 -3.02 -8.90
CA SER A 111 28.39 -3.51 -8.13
C SER A 111 28.14 -3.33 -6.63
N LYS A 112 28.74 -4.22 -5.83
CA LYS A 112 28.86 -4.06 -4.39
C LYS A 112 29.27 -2.63 -3.99
N THR A 113 30.31 -2.10 -4.65
CA THR A 113 30.86 -0.78 -4.35
C THR A 113 29.83 0.33 -4.55
N GLN A 114 29.00 0.24 -5.59
CA GLN A 114 27.90 1.19 -5.81
C GLN A 114 26.88 1.12 -4.67
N ILE A 115 26.44 -0.08 -4.29
CA ILE A 115 25.48 -0.28 -3.19
C ILE A 115 26.03 0.30 -1.87
N GLU A 116 27.28 0.00 -1.54
CA GLU A 116 27.94 0.53 -0.32
C GLU A 116 28.07 2.05 -0.35
N THR A 117 28.44 2.62 -1.50
CA THR A 117 28.59 4.07 -1.67
C THR A 117 27.26 4.80 -1.46
N ILE A 118 26.21 4.32 -2.10
CA ILE A 118 24.85 4.88 -2.02
C ILE A 118 24.31 4.76 -0.59
N SER A 119 24.49 3.58 0.01
CA SER A 119 24.09 3.31 1.38
C SER A 119 24.79 4.24 2.38
N ASN A 120 26.10 4.47 2.22
CA ASN A 120 26.86 5.39 3.06
C ASN A 120 26.41 6.85 2.88
N TYR A 121 26.12 7.28 1.66
CA TYR A 121 25.58 8.62 1.37
C TYR A 121 24.29 8.90 2.14
N TYR A 122 23.37 7.94 2.13
CA TYR A 122 22.08 8.02 2.81
C TYR A 122 22.21 7.91 4.34
N ARG A 123 23.03 6.97 4.82
CA ARG A 123 23.30 6.82 6.26
C ARG A 123 23.89 8.08 6.87
N ALA A 124 24.84 8.73 6.19
CA ALA A 124 25.45 9.97 6.66
C ALA A 124 24.45 11.12 6.83
N ARG A 125 23.28 11.03 6.18
CA ARG A 125 22.19 12.02 6.25
C ARG A 125 21.05 11.58 7.19
N GLY A 126 21.22 10.49 7.93
CA GLY A 126 20.23 9.98 8.87
C GLY A 126 18.96 9.47 8.19
N VAL A 127 19.05 9.05 6.93
CA VAL A 127 17.91 8.46 6.20
C VAL A 127 18.01 6.93 6.20
N ARG A 128 16.85 6.29 6.02
CA ARG A 128 16.71 4.84 5.90
C ARG A 128 16.74 4.46 4.43
N TYR A 129 17.67 3.57 4.08
CA TYR A 129 17.83 3.04 2.74
C TYR A 129 17.48 1.55 2.73
N GLY A 130 16.48 1.16 1.96
CA GLY A 130 16.11 -0.22 1.72
C GLY A 130 16.65 -0.72 0.38
N ILE A 131 16.89 -2.02 0.27
CA ILE A 131 17.14 -2.66 -1.01
C ILE A 131 15.89 -3.49 -1.32
N GLY A 132 15.19 -3.14 -2.38
CA GLY A 132 14.02 -3.88 -2.86
C GLY A 132 14.47 -4.92 -3.87
N GLU A 133 14.50 -6.18 -3.46
CA GLU A 133 14.35 -7.30 -4.38
C GLU A 133 14.00 -8.59 -3.65
N GLN A 134 13.30 -9.47 -4.37
CA GLN A 134 12.83 -10.79 -3.99
C GLN A 134 13.79 -11.51 -3.03
N CYS A 135 13.50 -11.47 -1.72
CA CYS A 135 14.29 -12.21 -0.74
C CYS A 135 14.34 -13.73 -1.04
N HIS A 136 13.44 -14.23 -1.89
CA HIS A 136 13.48 -15.59 -2.42
C HIS A 136 14.77 -15.94 -3.20
N TRP A 137 15.43 -14.99 -3.85
CA TRP A 137 16.72 -15.25 -4.51
C TRP A 137 17.87 -15.43 -3.52
N TYR A 138 17.70 -14.94 -2.28
CA TYR A 138 18.70 -15.16 -1.23
C TYR A 138 18.73 -16.63 -0.78
N ARG A 139 17.65 -17.40 -0.95
CA ARG A 139 17.66 -18.85 -0.65
C ARG A 139 18.58 -19.62 -1.61
N THR A 140 18.63 -19.23 -2.88
CA THR A 140 19.55 -19.84 -3.87
C THR A 140 21.02 -19.50 -3.59
N ILE A 141 21.27 -18.42 -2.86
CA ILE A 141 22.61 -17.90 -2.54
C ILE A 141 23.12 -18.40 -1.18
N LEU A 142 22.23 -18.85 -0.28
CA LEU A 142 22.57 -19.25 1.10
C LEU A 142 22.64 -20.78 1.33
N GLY A 143 22.68 -21.59 0.26
CA GLY A 143 23.25 -22.93 0.31
C GLY A 143 22.36 -24.02 0.90
N ASP A 144 21.29 -24.38 0.19
CA ASP A 144 20.78 -25.75 0.24
C ASP A 144 21.11 -26.42 -1.11
N GLU A 145 22.24 -27.10 -1.13
CA GLU A 145 22.76 -27.82 -2.28
C GLU A 145 22.04 -29.16 -2.44
N THR A 146 20.88 -29.16 -3.08
CA THR A 146 20.36 -30.38 -3.71
C THR A 146 20.03 -30.11 -5.16
N SER A 147 21.07 -30.30 -5.99
CA SER A 147 21.08 -30.71 -7.39
C SER A 147 19.76 -30.63 -8.17
N ASP A 148 19.50 -29.48 -8.79
CA ASP A 148 19.05 -29.40 -10.19
C ASP A 148 19.22 -27.97 -10.75
N ALA A 149 20.30 -27.31 -10.33
CA ALA A 149 20.69 -25.96 -10.74
C ALA A 149 21.66 -26.02 -11.94
N GLN A 150 21.18 -26.35 -13.13
CA GLN A 150 22.00 -26.30 -14.36
C GLN A 150 21.82 -25.04 -15.22
N TYR A 151 21.12 -24.01 -14.73
CA TYR A 151 21.12 -22.68 -15.37
C TYR A 151 21.36 -21.48 -14.45
N MET A 152 21.75 -21.69 -13.19
CA MET A 152 21.88 -20.58 -12.23
C MET A 152 23.16 -20.68 -11.38
N ARG A 153 24.30 -20.20 -11.89
CA ARG A 153 25.47 -19.68 -11.12
C ARG A 153 26.35 -18.83 -12.06
N PRO A 154 27.19 -17.87 -11.57
CA PRO A 154 27.55 -17.59 -10.17
C PRO A 154 27.56 -16.09 -9.75
N ARG A 155 27.68 -15.87 -8.43
CA ARG A 155 28.21 -14.69 -7.70
C ARG A 155 27.20 -13.77 -7.01
N VAL A 156 26.92 -14.05 -5.74
CA VAL A 156 26.90 -13.01 -4.70
C VAL A 156 27.49 -13.59 -3.42
N ASP A 157 28.82 -13.65 -3.35
CA ASP A 157 29.54 -13.60 -2.07
C ASP A 157 29.48 -12.16 -1.57
N LEU A 158 28.31 -11.69 -1.14
CA LEU A 158 28.21 -10.55 -0.23
C LEU A 158 26.79 -10.31 0.28
N MET A 159 26.50 -10.75 1.50
CA MET A 159 25.73 -10.00 2.50
C MET A 159 25.58 -10.80 3.80
N THR A 160 26.64 -11.47 4.21
CA THR A 160 26.76 -11.98 5.58
C THR A 160 27.27 -10.86 6.49
N TYR A 161 26.39 -10.48 7.43
CA TYR A 161 26.72 -10.36 8.85
C TYR A 161 27.35 -9.11 9.47
N THR A 162 27.77 -8.04 8.78
CA THR A 162 28.58 -7.02 9.51
C THR A 162 28.07 -5.59 9.61
N ASN A 163 27.01 -5.14 8.92
CA ASN A 163 26.61 -3.72 9.08
C ASN A 163 25.13 -3.37 8.85
N TYR A 164 24.23 -4.34 9.04
CA TYR A 164 22.79 -4.10 8.89
C TYR A 164 22.11 -3.34 10.03
N LYS A 165 22.84 -2.94 11.09
CA LYS A 165 22.35 -2.05 12.16
C LYS A 165 21.92 -0.67 11.59
N GLY A 166 20.75 -0.60 10.96
CA GLY A 166 20.17 0.66 10.45
C GLY A 166 19.30 0.59 9.20
N PHE A 167 19.00 -0.58 8.61
CA PHE A 167 18.24 -0.64 7.35
C PHE A 167 16.87 -1.30 7.49
N PRO A 168 15.83 -0.80 6.81
CA PRO A 168 14.59 -1.54 6.64
C PRO A 168 14.72 -2.62 5.54
N CYS A 169 14.48 -3.89 5.87
CA CYS A 169 14.27 -4.97 4.88
C CYS A 169 12.86 -4.82 4.28
N LEU A 170 12.73 -4.79 2.95
CA LEU A 170 11.46 -4.73 2.23
C LEU A 170 11.07 -6.14 1.77
N GLY A 171 9.91 -6.62 2.24
CA GLY A 171 9.44 -7.95 1.87
C GLY A 171 8.49 -7.94 0.70
N TYR A 172 9.02 -8.04 -0.52
CA TYR A 172 8.25 -8.09 -1.77
C TYR A 172 8.39 -9.44 -2.47
N VAL A 173 7.26 -10.00 -2.88
CA VAL A 173 7.17 -11.08 -3.87
C VAL A 173 6.79 -10.45 -5.20
N GLY A 174 7.67 -10.56 -6.19
CA GLY A 174 7.38 -10.14 -7.55
C GLY A 174 6.38 -11.05 -8.26
N PRO A 175 5.70 -10.55 -9.31
CA PRO A 175 4.79 -11.35 -10.12
C PRO A 175 5.58 -12.50 -10.77
N GLY A 176 5.12 -13.74 -10.59
CA GLY A 176 5.59 -14.90 -11.34
C GLY A 176 6.53 -15.89 -10.62
N VAL A 177 6.90 -15.68 -9.35
CA VAL A 177 7.88 -16.57 -8.67
C VAL A 177 7.57 -16.98 -7.22
N ALA A 178 6.43 -16.64 -6.61
CA ALA A 178 6.17 -17.10 -5.24
C ALA A 178 4.71 -17.51 -4.97
N PRO A 179 4.47 -18.27 -3.87
CA PRO A 179 3.17 -18.87 -3.58
C PRO A 179 2.11 -17.79 -3.33
N GLU A 180 0.85 -18.17 -3.46
CA GLU A 180 -0.36 -17.36 -3.17
C GLU A 180 -0.40 -16.78 -1.74
N ASP A 181 0.54 -17.14 -0.87
CA ASP A 181 0.64 -16.68 0.51
C ASP A 181 2.03 -16.10 0.85
N GLN A 182 2.08 -14.80 1.11
CA GLN A 182 3.30 -14.06 1.45
C GLN A 182 3.70 -14.14 2.93
N ARG A 183 2.82 -14.65 3.82
CA ARG A 183 3.05 -14.68 5.28
C ARG A 183 4.30 -15.46 5.69
N PRO A 184 4.59 -16.67 5.17
CA PRO A 184 5.79 -17.42 5.56
C PRO A 184 7.09 -16.66 5.27
N MET A 185 7.11 -15.88 4.18
CA MET A 185 8.26 -15.02 3.85
C MET A 185 8.42 -13.89 4.86
N TRP A 186 7.31 -13.26 5.29
CA TRP A 186 7.36 -12.20 6.29
C TRP A 186 7.76 -12.71 7.68
N ASP A 187 7.29 -13.89 8.08
CA ASP A 187 7.74 -14.57 9.31
C ASP A 187 9.24 -14.83 9.27
N TRP A 188 9.74 -15.32 8.14
CA TRP A 188 11.17 -15.51 7.94
C TRP A 188 11.94 -14.19 8.02
N MET A 189 11.49 -13.13 7.34
CA MET A 189 12.14 -11.82 7.41
C MET A 189 12.11 -11.24 8.83
N GLN A 190 11.02 -11.45 9.57
CA GLN A 190 10.93 -11.06 10.96
C GLN A 190 11.97 -11.80 11.81
N GLY A 191 12.13 -13.11 11.60
CA GLY A 191 13.15 -13.92 12.29
C GLY A 191 14.58 -13.52 11.91
N PHE A 192 14.82 -13.21 10.62
CA PHE A 192 16.14 -12.93 10.07
C PHE A 192 16.60 -11.49 10.30
N CYS A 193 15.78 -10.50 9.91
CA CYS A 193 16.10 -9.07 10.06
C CYS A 193 15.66 -8.51 11.43
N GLY A 194 14.79 -9.19 12.18
CA GLY A 194 14.30 -8.68 13.47
C GLY A 194 13.58 -7.34 13.32
N GLY A 195 13.95 -6.36 14.16
CA GLY A 195 13.38 -5.01 14.12
C GLY A 195 13.68 -4.21 12.84
N GLN A 196 14.56 -4.71 11.97
CA GLN A 196 14.86 -4.12 10.68
C GLN A 196 13.85 -4.51 9.60
N PHE A 197 13.04 -5.56 9.79
CA PHE A 197 11.92 -5.77 8.88
C PHE A 197 10.80 -4.80 9.25
N GLU A 198 10.66 -3.69 8.52
CA GLU A 198 9.74 -2.60 8.91
C GLU A 198 8.48 -2.53 8.06
N ILE A 199 8.60 -2.87 6.78
CA ILE A 199 7.56 -2.63 5.77
C ILE A 199 7.34 -3.92 4.98
N PRO A 200 6.35 -4.76 5.36
CA PRO A 200 5.82 -5.79 4.48
C PRO A 200 5.19 -5.14 3.24
N TRP A 201 5.37 -5.77 2.08
CA TRP A 201 4.71 -5.37 0.83
C TRP A 201 3.67 -6.39 0.44
N ILE A 202 2.50 -5.91 0.00
CA ILE A 202 1.39 -6.72 -0.48
C ILE A 202 1.24 -6.50 -1.99
N SER A 203 1.01 -7.56 -2.76
CA SER A 203 0.79 -7.46 -4.20
C SER A 203 -0.71 -7.37 -4.49
N LEU A 204 -1.17 -6.36 -5.23
CA LEU A 204 -2.58 -6.31 -5.64
C LEU A 204 -2.94 -7.26 -6.79
N HIS A 205 -1.96 -7.99 -7.36
CA HIS A 205 -2.17 -8.90 -8.50
C HIS A 205 -2.58 -10.32 -8.12
N GLN A 206 -2.15 -10.82 -6.97
CA GLN A 206 -2.19 -12.25 -6.66
C GLN A 206 -3.04 -12.58 -5.42
N ASP A 207 -3.41 -11.55 -4.64
CA ASP A 207 -3.78 -11.74 -3.23
C ASP A 207 -5.15 -11.16 -2.85
N GLU A 208 -6.07 -10.93 -3.81
CA GLU A 208 -7.38 -10.31 -3.52
C GLU A 208 -8.17 -11.04 -2.43
N GLY A 209 -8.09 -12.38 -2.38
CA GLY A 209 -8.71 -13.20 -1.34
C GLY A 209 -7.95 -13.22 -0.01
N GLU A 210 -6.68 -12.80 0.01
CA GLU A 210 -5.79 -12.91 1.15
C GLU A 210 -5.53 -11.58 1.87
N PHE A 211 -5.98 -10.42 1.34
CA PHE A 211 -5.76 -9.11 1.98
C PHE A 211 -6.11 -9.09 3.47
N ASN A 212 -7.26 -9.69 3.83
CA ASN A 212 -7.69 -9.79 5.21
C ASN A 212 -6.68 -10.55 6.09
N ASN A 213 -6.12 -11.63 5.56
CA ASN A 213 -5.15 -12.47 6.27
C ASN A 213 -3.78 -11.82 6.35
N LEU A 214 -3.32 -11.23 5.24
CA LEU A 214 -2.05 -10.50 5.14
C LEU A 214 -2.02 -9.30 6.09
N LEU A 215 -3.06 -8.46 6.08
CA LEU A 215 -3.16 -7.30 6.98
C LEU A 215 -3.29 -7.68 8.46
N GLY A 216 -3.99 -8.80 8.73
CA GLY A 216 -4.05 -9.38 10.08
C GLY A 216 -2.68 -9.88 10.54
N HIS A 217 -1.96 -10.59 9.67
CA HIS A 217 -0.63 -11.12 9.96
C HIS A 217 0.40 -9.99 10.15
N ALA A 218 0.37 -8.94 9.33
CA ALA A 218 1.21 -7.75 9.53
C ALA A 218 0.98 -7.11 10.92
N SER A 219 -0.27 -7.06 11.39
CA SER A 219 -0.57 -6.63 12.75
C SER A 219 -0.01 -7.57 13.82
N ASN A 220 -0.08 -8.89 13.61
CA ASN A 220 0.52 -9.88 14.54
C ASN A 220 2.05 -9.76 14.62
N LEU A 221 2.69 -9.40 13.52
CA LEU A 221 4.13 -9.07 13.48
C LEU A 221 4.48 -7.70 14.08
N GLY A 222 3.50 -7.00 14.66
CA GLY A 222 3.69 -5.69 15.29
C GLY A 222 3.96 -4.56 14.29
N LYS A 223 3.59 -4.72 13.02
CA LYS A 223 3.85 -3.70 11.99
C LYS A 223 2.93 -2.50 12.17
N SER A 224 3.53 -1.32 12.09
CA SER A 224 2.84 -0.03 11.99
C SER A 224 2.75 0.46 10.55
N ARG A 225 3.48 -0.16 9.62
CA ARG A 225 3.53 0.22 8.22
C ARG A 225 3.37 -0.99 7.31
N VAL A 226 2.57 -0.86 6.27
CA VAL A 226 2.48 -1.79 5.13
C VAL A 226 2.59 -0.97 3.84
N SER A 227 3.09 -1.58 2.77
CA SER A 227 3.03 -1.00 1.42
C SER A 227 2.29 -1.94 0.49
N VAL A 228 1.61 -1.41 -0.52
CA VAL A 228 1.04 -2.20 -1.61
C VAL A 228 1.75 -1.87 -2.91
N TYR A 229 1.98 -2.89 -3.74
CA TYR A 229 2.31 -2.69 -5.14
C TYR A 229 1.00 -2.63 -5.95
N ALA A 230 0.70 -1.47 -6.53
CA ALA A 230 -0.60 -1.18 -7.15
C ALA A 230 -0.46 -0.86 -8.64
N PRO A 231 -0.51 -1.88 -9.51
CA PRO A 231 -0.55 -1.68 -10.95
C PRO A 231 -1.93 -1.24 -11.44
N LEU A 232 -1.98 -0.42 -12.50
CA LEU A 232 -3.22 0.21 -13.00
C LEU A 232 -4.30 -0.82 -13.38
N ALA A 233 -3.91 -2.01 -13.87
CA ALA A 233 -4.84 -3.10 -14.18
C ALA A 233 -5.68 -3.55 -12.97
N ASN A 234 -5.18 -3.32 -11.75
CA ASN A 234 -5.82 -3.71 -10.49
C ASN A 234 -6.21 -2.52 -9.62
N PHE A 235 -6.31 -1.32 -10.21
CA PHE A 235 -6.82 -0.15 -9.49
C PHE A 235 -8.25 -0.42 -8.94
N TYR A 236 -8.98 -1.34 -9.57
CA TYR A 236 -10.28 -1.85 -9.09
C TYR A 236 -10.19 -2.58 -7.73
N ASN A 237 -9.03 -3.16 -7.38
CA ASN A 237 -8.85 -3.89 -6.12
C ASN A 237 -8.51 -2.98 -4.95
N LEU A 238 -8.23 -1.69 -5.20
CA LEU A 238 -7.93 -0.74 -4.13
C LEU A 238 -9.07 -0.63 -3.13
N GLU A 239 -10.32 -0.66 -3.59
CA GLU A 239 -11.47 -0.61 -2.68
C GLU A 239 -11.51 -1.86 -1.79
N SER A 240 -11.33 -3.05 -2.37
CA SER A 240 -11.29 -4.31 -1.62
C SER A 240 -10.15 -4.32 -0.60
N PHE A 241 -8.94 -3.93 -1.01
CA PHE A 241 -7.80 -3.79 -0.11
C PHE A 241 -8.09 -2.81 1.03
N CYS A 242 -8.61 -1.61 0.73
CA CYS A 242 -8.91 -0.60 1.74
C CYS A 242 -10.03 -1.05 2.69
N TYR A 243 -11.03 -1.76 2.19
CA TYR A 243 -12.07 -2.36 2.99
C TYR A 243 -11.49 -3.38 3.99
N HIS A 244 -10.60 -4.27 3.54
CA HIS A 244 -9.91 -5.21 4.43
C HIS A 244 -8.94 -4.52 5.40
N ALA A 245 -8.29 -3.44 4.98
CA ALA A 245 -7.45 -2.61 5.84
C ALA A 245 -8.28 -1.93 6.94
N TRP A 246 -9.50 -1.49 6.63
CA TRP A 246 -10.44 -0.99 7.63
C TRP A 246 -10.86 -2.11 8.61
N LEU A 247 -11.27 -3.28 8.10
CA LEU A 247 -11.62 -4.44 8.95
C LEU A 247 -10.49 -4.87 9.89
N ARG A 248 -9.23 -4.71 9.47
CA ARG A 248 -8.04 -5.05 10.26
C ARG A 248 -7.48 -3.88 11.07
N GLY A 249 -8.20 -2.75 11.14
CA GLY A 249 -7.84 -1.61 11.97
C GLY A 249 -6.63 -0.82 11.48
N TRP A 250 -6.29 -0.92 10.19
CA TRP A 250 -5.27 -0.10 9.53
C TRP A 250 -5.85 1.22 9.01
N LEU A 251 -7.09 1.20 8.53
CA LEU A 251 -7.82 2.37 8.05
C LEU A 251 -9.05 2.67 8.91
N ARG A 252 -9.47 3.93 8.86
CA ARG A 252 -10.80 4.44 9.18
C ARG A 252 -11.56 4.57 7.86
N ARG A 253 -12.87 4.32 7.89
CA ARG A 253 -13.73 4.42 6.72
C ARG A 253 -14.81 5.46 6.97
N PHE A 254 -15.00 6.34 6.00
CA PHE A 254 -16.01 7.38 6.02
C PHE A 254 -17.02 7.10 4.91
N VAL A 255 -18.30 7.15 5.25
CA VAL A 255 -19.40 6.89 4.31
C VAL A 255 -20.29 8.11 4.17
N LYS A 256 -20.70 8.41 2.94
CA LYS A 256 -21.80 9.31 2.65
C LYS A 256 -23.11 8.56 2.92
N ARG A 257 -23.98 9.16 3.73
CA ARG A 257 -25.34 8.66 3.96
C ARG A 257 -26.34 9.47 3.16
N TRP A 258 -27.23 8.76 2.49
CA TRP A 258 -28.36 9.30 1.77
C TRP A 258 -29.66 8.70 2.31
N ALA A 259 -30.76 9.45 2.20
CA ALA A 259 -32.11 8.93 2.38
C ALA A 259 -32.89 9.16 1.09
N ASP A 260 -33.39 8.08 0.50
CA ASP A 260 -34.24 8.09 -0.67
C ASP A 260 -35.69 7.87 -0.24
N LYS A 261 -36.59 8.73 -0.70
CA LYS A 261 -38.01 8.61 -0.41
C LYS A 261 -38.68 7.73 -1.45
N TYR A 262 -39.42 6.74 -0.98
CA TYR A 262 -40.23 5.83 -1.78
C TYR A 262 -41.72 6.02 -1.46
N CYS A 263 -42.55 5.92 -2.48
CA CYS A 263 -44.00 5.94 -2.37
C CYS A 263 -44.54 4.51 -2.46
N CYS A 264 -45.12 4.02 -1.37
CA CYS A 264 -45.51 2.63 -1.20
C CYS A 264 -47.02 2.49 -0.97
N THR A 265 -47.64 1.44 -1.52
CA THR A 265 -49.07 1.18 -1.29
C THR A 265 -49.38 0.68 0.12
N THR A 266 -48.35 0.21 0.85
CA THR A 266 -48.43 -0.24 2.25
C THR A 266 -47.45 0.56 3.12
N PRO A 267 -47.64 0.60 4.46
CA PRO A 267 -46.74 1.33 5.35
C PRO A 267 -45.37 0.65 5.56
N GLN A 268 -45.13 -0.51 4.95
CA GLN A 268 -43.85 -1.20 4.96
C GLN A 268 -43.16 -1.11 3.59
N PHE A 269 -41.83 -1.14 3.59
CA PHE A 269 -41.07 -1.16 2.35
C PHE A 269 -41.07 -2.58 1.74
N TYR A 270 -41.74 -2.71 0.61
CA TYR A 270 -41.62 -3.88 -0.26
C TYR A 270 -41.23 -3.40 -1.66
N PRO A 271 -40.09 -3.84 -2.23
CA PRO A 271 -39.60 -3.38 -3.53
C PRO A 271 -40.65 -3.42 -4.65
N GLU A 272 -41.52 -4.41 -4.64
CA GLU A 272 -42.59 -4.65 -5.61
C GLU A 272 -43.79 -3.70 -5.47
N THR A 273 -43.94 -3.01 -4.34
CA THR A 273 -45.05 -2.08 -4.08
C THR A 273 -44.62 -0.63 -3.86
N CYS A 274 -43.32 -0.37 -3.98
CA CYS A 274 -42.69 0.91 -3.69
C CYS A 274 -41.99 1.46 -4.93
N GLU A 275 -42.25 2.72 -5.25
CA GLU A 275 -41.56 3.42 -6.34
C GLU A 275 -40.71 4.55 -5.77
N PHE A 276 -39.50 4.73 -6.32
CA PHE A 276 -38.66 5.85 -5.93
C PHE A 276 -39.33 7.17 -6.36
N SER A 277 -39.49 8.09 -5.42
CA SER A 277 -40.18 9.36 -5.66
C SER A 277 -39.35 10.39 -6.44
N GLY A 278 -38.05 10.13 -6.64
CA GLY A 278 -37.11 11.12 -7.17
C GLY A 278 -36.47 12.00 -6.10
N GLU A 279 -36.97 11.96 -4.86
CA GLU A 279 -36.42 12.73 -3.75
C GLU A 279 -35.31 11.96 -3.03
N ARG A 280 -34.09 12.51 -3.08
CA ARG A 280 -32.90 12.03 -2.38
C ARG A 280 -32.36 13.14 -1.47
N GLN A 281 -32.20 12.84 -0.20
CA GLN A 281 -31.61 13.74 0.79
C GLN A 281 -30.21 13.28 1.18
N PHE A 282 -29.23 14.19 1.09
CA PHE A 282 -27.91 13.98 1.71
C PHE A 282 -28.02 14.18 3.22
N ILE A 283 -27.63 13.16 3.99
CA ILE A 283 -27.65 13.24 5.45
C ILE A 283 -26.32 13.80 5.96
N GLY A 284 -25.20 13.28 5.45
CA GLY A 284 -23.87 13.65 5.92
C GLY A 284 -22.81 12.59 5.66
N ILE A 285 -21.59 12.86 6.12
CA ILE A 285 -20.46 11.92 6.12
C ILE A 285 -20.25 11.41 7.54
N PHE A 286 -20.12 10.10 7.70
CA PHE A 286 -19.98 9.45 9.00
C PHE A 286 -18.80 8.50 9.00
N GLU A 287 -18.02 8.48 10.08
CA GLU A 287 -17.05 7.41 10.32
C GLU A 287 -17.78 6.11 10.70
N THR A 288 -17.34 4.99 10.14
CA THR A 288 -17.86 3.65 10.44
C THR A 288 -16.87 2.83 11.23
N PHE A 289 -17.37 2.06 12.20
CA PHE A 289 -16.57 1.15 13.00
C PHE A 289 -16.54 -0.24 12.37
N ALA A 290 -15.34 -0.82 12.29
CA ALA A 290 -15.11 -2.20 11.83
C ALA A 290 -15.59 -3.23 12.85
#